data_AF-A0A257S087-F1
#
_entry.id   AF-A0A257S087-F1
#
_cell.length_a   1.000
_cell.length_b   1.000
_cell.length_c   1.000
_cell.angle_alpha   90.00
_cell.angle_beta   90.00
_cell.angle_gamma   90.00
#
_symmetry.space_group_name_H-M   'P 1'
#
loop_
_entity.id
_entity.type
_entity.pdbx_description
1 polymer ?
#
loop_
_entity_poly.entity_id
_entity_poly.type
_entity_poly.pdbx_seq_one_letter_code
_entity_poly.pdbx_strand_id
1 'polypeptide(L)'
;MTVAIEMGVAAGNAPAVLDLEELLATRLLVQGNSGSGKSHLLRRLLEQSAAWVQQAIIDPEGDFVTLAARFGHLVIDAEAHSEPALQLAGERARAHRVSAVLNLEGLDAENQMRRAAAFLGGLFEVPRDHWYPMLVVVDEAQLFAPAAAG
;
A
#
# COMPACT_ATOMS: atom_id res chain seq x y z
N MET A 1 6.75 18.84 -11.23
CA MET A 1 6.50 19.88 -10.19
C MET A 1 6.51 19.06 -8.93
N THR A 2 7.67 18.96 -8.30
CA THR A 2 7.97 17.84 -7.40
C THR A 2 7.19 17.94 -6.10
N VAL A 3 6.43 16.89 -5.80
CA VAL A 3 5.70 16.78 -4.54
C VAL A 3 6.66 16.25 -3.50
N ALA A 4 7.06 17.12 -2.57
CA ALA A 4 7.90 16.76 -1.43
C ALA A 4 7.04 16.25 -0.28
N ILE A 5 7.37 15.05 0.19
CA ILE A 5 6.75 14.43 1.36
C ILE A 5 7.65 14.70 2.56
N GLU A 6 7.15 15.45 3.53
CA GLU A 6 7.89 15.74 4.75
C GLU A 6 7.82 14.53 5.69
N MET A 7 8.92 13.80 5.82
CA MET A 7 9.04 12.58 6.62
C MET A 7 9.38 12.85 8.08
N GLY A 8 9.95 14.03 8.38
CA GLY A 8 10.36 14.42 9.73
C GLY A 8 11.38 15.55 9.72
N VAL A 9 12.29 15.54 10.69
CA VAL A 9 13.35 16.55 10.83
C VAL A 9 14.72 15.88 10.75
N ALA A 10 15.56 16.36 9.83
CA ALA A 10 16.93 15.91 9.66
C ALA A 10 17.90 16.66 10.59
N ALA A 11 19.18 16.28 10.56
CA ALA A 11 20.24 16.99 11.27
C ALA A 11 20.25 18.49 10.89
N GLY A 12 20.43 19.36 11.87
CA GLY A 12 20.39 20.81 11.66
C GLY A 12 18.99 21.43 11.63
N ASN A 13 17.96 20.68 12.07
CA ASN A 13 16.57 21.14 12.16
C ASN A 13 15.93 21.47 10.79
N ALA A 14 16.48 20.91 9.71
CA ALA A 14 15.92 21.00 8.38
C ALA A 14 14.84 19.91 8.17
N PRO A 15 13.80 20.15 7.37
CA PRO A 15 12.84 19.11 7.00
C PRO A 15 13.53 17.94 6.29
N ALA A 16 13.28 16.71 6.76
CA ALA A 16 13.63 15.49 6.05
C ALA A 16 12.54 15.23 5.00
N VAL A 17 12.87 15.41 3.72
CA VAL A 17 11.91 15.29 2.62
C VAL A 17 12.20 14.08 1.74
N LEU A 18 11.14 13.46 1.24
CA LEU A 18 11.17 12.40 0.25
C LEU A 18 10.46 12.90 -1.02
N ASP A 19 11.09 12.72 -2.17
CA ASP A 19 10.53 13.12 -3.46
C ASP A 19 9.56 12.03 -3.97
N LEU A 20 8.28 12.39 -4.15
CA LEU A 20 7.28 11.44 -4.61
C LEU A 20 7.51 11.01 -6.06
N GLU A 21 8.00 11.89 -6.94
CA GLU A 21 8.29 11.53 -8.34
C GLU A 21 9.45 10.51 -8.38
N GLU A 22 10.49 10.71 -7.56
CA GLU A 22 11.59 9.74 -7.42
C GLU A 22 11.11 8.41 -6.84
N LEU A 23 10.26 8.43 -5.82
CA LEU A 23 9.70 7.22 -5.24
C LEU A 23 8.89 6.41 -6.27
N LEU A 24 8.11 7.08 -7.11
CA LEU A 24 7.31 6.43 -8.15
C LEU A 24 8.17 5.81 -9.27
N ALA A 25 9.39 6.30 -9.46
CA ALA A 25 10.37 5.75 -10.39
C ALA A 25 11.23 4.64 -9.74
N THR A 26 11.18 4.47 -8.43
CA THR A 26 12.06 3.59 -7.65
C THR A 26 11.27 2.69 -6.69
N ARG A 27 11.90 2.24 -5.60
CA ARG A 27 11.31 1.38 -4.56
C ARG A 27 11.84 1.83 -3.21
N LEU A 28 10.97 1.79 -2.19
CA LEU A 28 11.33 2.07 -0.80
C LEU A 28 11.20 0.80 0.03
N LEU A 29 12.22 0.49 0.82
CA LEU A 29 12.16 -0.51 1.89
C LEU A 29 12.24 0.22 3.23
N VAL A 30 11.24 0.01 4.08
CA VAL A 30 11.22 0.53 5.46
C VAL A 30 11.46 -0.65 6.39
N GLN A 31 12.56 -0.62 7.14
CA GLN A 31 12.93 -1.68 8.07
C GLN A 31 13.25 -1.10 9.45
N GLY A 32 12.87 -1.84 10.49
CA GLY A 32 13.04 -1.45 11.88
C GLY A 32 12.35 -2.45 12.81
N ASN A 33 12.84 -2.54 14.04
CA ASN A 33 12.25 -3.41 15.06
C ASN A 33 10.82 -2.96 15.41
N SER A 34 10.05 -3.82 16.08
CA SER A 34 8.75 -3.41 16.64
C SER A 34 8.92 -2.15 17.53
N GLY A 35 8.00 -1.20 17.41
CA GLY A 35 8.06 0.08 18.12
C GLY A 35 9.02 1.13 17.55
N SER A 36 9.75 0.83 16.46
CA SER A 36 10.68 1.80 15.84
C SER A 36 10.00 2.94 15.06
N GLY A 37 8.67 2.90 14.91
CA GLY A 37 7.90 3.90 14.19
C GLY A 37 7.71 3.63 12.68
N LYS A 38 7.91 2.39 12.21
CA LYS A 38 7.67 2.00 10.80
C LYS A 38 6.27 2.39 10.31
N SER A 39 5.22 1.95 11.02
CA SER A 39 3.83 2.23 10.66
C SER A 39 3.53 3.72 10.71
N HIS A 40 4.16 4.47 11.62
CA HIS A 40 4.05 5.93 11.68
C HIS A 40 4.67 6.61 10.44
N LEU A 41 5.85 6.16 10.03
CA LEU A 41 6.54 6.64 8.83
C LEU A 41 5.72 6.32 7.57
N LEU A 42 5.23 5.09 7.42
CA LEU A 42 4.38 4.66 6.31
C LEU A 42 3.07 5.44 6.28
N ARG A 43 2.42 5.63 7.43
CA ARG A 43 1.20 6.44 7.53
C ARG A 43 1.45 7.87 7.06
N ARG A 44 2.52 8.51 7.50
CA ARG A 44 2.89 9.87 7.05
C ARG A 44 3.11 9.94 5.53
N LEU A 45 3.77 8.94 4.95
CA LEU A 45 3.95 8.81 3.50
C LEU A 45 2.60 8.68 2.77
N LEU A 46 1.74 7.79 3.25
CA LEU A 46 0.42 7.52 2.66
C LEU A 46 -0.49 8.74 2.74
N GLU A 47 -0.58 9.39 3.90
CA GLU A 47 -1.42 10.58 4.11
C GLU A 47 -1.01 11.74 3.21
N GLN A 48 0.30 12.01 3.08
CA GLN A 48 0.80 13.11 2.26
C GLN A 48 0.76 12.84 0.76
N SER A 49 0.83 11.57 0.34
CA SER A 49 0.77 11.20 -1.08
C SER A 49 -0.65 10.93 -1.60
N ALA A 50 -1.65 10.79 -0.72
CA ALA A 50 -3.01 10.34 -1.08
C ALA A 50 -3.72 11.23 -2.12
N ALA A 51 -3.49 12.54 -2.09
CA ALA A 51 -4.09 13.47 -3.05
C ALA A 51 -3.40 13.49 -4.42
N TRP A 52 -2.22 12.89 -4.52
CA TRP A 52 -1.33 13.04 -5.68
C TRP A 52 -1.23 11.77 -6.53
N VAL A 53 -1.33 10.60 -5.89
CA VAL A 53 -1.15 9.32 -6.56
C VAL A 53 -2.12 8.28 -6.04
N GLN A 54 -2.56 7.39 -6.93
CA GLN A 54 -3.39 6.25 -6.54
C GLN A 54 -2.61 5.35 -5.58
N GLN A 55 -3.28 4.82 -4.55
CA GLN A 55 -2.65 3.95 -3.55
C GLN A 55 -3.38 2.61 -3.45
N ALA A 56 -2.62 1.52 -3.38
CA ALA A 56 -3.09 0.21 -2.96
C ALA A 56 -2.28 -0.22 -1.74
N ILE A 57 -2.96 -0.40 -0.60
CA ILE A 57 -2.32 -0.76 0.67
C ILE A 57 -2.72 -2.19 1.00
N ILE A 58 -1.74 -3.06 1.23
CA ILE A 58 -1.93 -4.41 1.73
C ILE A 58 -1.69 -4.36 3.23
N ASP A 59 -2.73 -4.62 4.01
CA ASP A 59 -2.80 -4.32 5.45
C ASP A 59 -3.13 -5.59 6.26
N PRO A 60 -2.12 -6.39 6.66
CA PRO A 60 -2.27 -7.58 7.50
C PRO A 60 -2.87 -7.33 8.88
N GLU A 61 -2.61 -6.16 9.45
CA GLU A 61 -2.95 -5.83 10.84
C GLU A 61 -4.15 -4.86 10.95
N GLY A 62 -4.66 -4.33 9.84
CA GLY A 62 -5.80 -3.41 9.83
C GLY A 62 -5.45 -1.98 10.27
N ASP A 63 -4.16 -1.62 10.34
CA ASP A 63 -3.66 -0.35 10.86
C ASP A 63 -4.02 0.86 9.98
N PHE A 64 -4.34 0.64 8.70
CA PHE A 64 -4.52 1.68 7.69
C PHE A 64 -5.97 1.89 7.25
N VAL A 65 -6.92 1.10 7.75
CA VAL A 65 -8.35 1.24 7.39
C VAL A 65 -8.92 2.64 7.67
N THR A 66 -8.35 3.36 8.65
CA THR A 66 -8.77 4.73 9.00
C THR A 66 -8.44 5.77 7.92
N LEU A 67 -7.57 5.46 6.95
CA LEU A 67 -7.32 6.34 5.80
C LEU A 67 -8.57 6.56 4.97
N ALA A 68 -9.48 5.58 4.90
CA ALA A 68 -10.73 5.66 4.15
C ALA A 68 -11.58 6.86 4.55
N ALA A 69 -11.73 7.09 5.87
CA ALA A 69 -12.56 8.17 6.39
C ALA A 69 -12.03 9.56 6.03
N ARG A 70 -10.72 9.71 5.78
CA ARG A 70 -10.08 11.01 5.56
C ARG A 70 -9.68 11.27 4.11
N PHE A 71 -9.29 10.23 3.38
CA PHE A 71 -8.69 10.33 2.05
C PHE A 71 -9.48 9.60 0.96
N GLY A 72 -10.59 8.93 1.31
CA GLY A 72 -11.50 8.31 0.35
C GLY A 72 -11.03 6.95 -0.18
N HIS A 73 -10.07 6.30 0.48
CA HIS A 73 -9.72 4.92 0.18
C HIS A 73 -10.92 3.99 0.36
N LEU A 74 -11.11 3.07 -0.57
CA LEU A 74 -12.04 1.96 -0.39
C LEU A 74 -11.41 0.91 0.52
N VAL A 75 -12.04 0.61 1.65
CA VAL A 75 -11.65 -0.55 2.48
C VAL A 75 -12.28 -1.80 1.89
N ILE A 76 -11.45 -2.78 1.57
CA ILE A 76 -11.87 -4.11 1.10
C ILE A 76 -11.53 -5.08 2.22
N ASP A 77 -12.57 -5.61 2.87
CA ASP A 77 -12.42 -6.68 3.85
C ASP A 77 -12.22 -8.01 3.10
N ALA A 78 -10.99 -8.53 3.15
CA ALA A 78 -10.61 -9.73 2.42
C ALA A 78 -11.21 -11.02 3.02
N GLU A 79 -11.59 -11.01 4.31
CA GLU A 79 -12.24 -12.17 4.95
C GLU A 79 -13.63 -12.41 4.35
N ALA A 80 -14.33 -11.33 4.00
CA ALA A 80 -15.66 -11.35 3.39
C ALA A 80 -15.67 -11.72 1.89
N HIS A 81 -14.51 -11.93 1.27
CA HIS A 81 -14.39 -12.06 -0.18
C HIS A 81 -13.57 -13.27 -0.63
N SER A 82 -13.96 -13.85 -1.76
CA SER A 82 -13.20 -14.92 -2.42
C SER A 82 -12.06 -14.35 -3.25
N GLU A 83 -11.04 -15.17 -3.54
CA GLU A 83 -9.94 -14.81 -4.45
C GLU A 83 -10.43 -14.23 -5.80
N PRO A 84 -11.39 -14.83 -6.53
CA PRO A 84 -11.89 -14.23 -7.77
C PRO A 84 -12.56 -12.87 -7.58
N ALA A 85 -13.23 -12.65 -6.44
CA ALA A 85 -13.84 -11.35 -6.13
C ALA A 85 -12.76 -10.30 -5.85
N LEU A 86 -11.67 -10.67 -5.17
CA LEU A 86 -10.53 -9.78 -4.92
C LEU A 86 -9.73 -9.47 -6.18
N GLN A 87 -9.57 -10.44 -7.09
CA GLN A 87 -8.99 -10.20 -8.42
C GLN A 87 -9.80 -9.12 -9.14
N LEU A 88 -11.11 -9.29 -9.23
CA LEU A 88 -12.00 -8.31 -9.84
C LEU A 88 -11.93 -6.95 -9.12
N ALA A 89 -11.84 -6.93 -7.78
CA ALA A 89 -11.71 -5.71 -7.02
C ALA A 89 -10.40 -4.96 -7.36
N GLY A 90 -9.28 -5.68 -7.50
CA GLY A 90 -8.01 -5.13 -7.96
C GLY A 90 -8.12 -4.54 -9.37
N GLU A 91 -8.71 -5.27 -10.31
CA GLU A 91 -8.93 -4.78 -11.68
C GLU A 91 -9.72 -3.47 -11.68
N ARG A 92 -10.82 -3.42 -10.92
CA ARG A 92 -11.68 -2.24 -10.82
C ARG A 92 -11.00 -1.08 -10.13
N ALA A 93 -10.26 -1.33 -9.05
CA ALA A 93 -9.50 -0.31 -8.36
C ALA A 93 -8.55 0.39 -9.33
N ARG A 94 -7.76 -0.37 -10.11
CA ARG A 94 -6.84 0.21 -11.09
C ARG A 94 -7.55 0.87 -12.27
N ALA A 95 -8.53 0.20 -12.88
CA ALA A 95 -9.24 0.74 -14.05
C ALA A 95 -9.93 2.07 -13.75
N HIS A 96 -10.48 2.24 -12.54
CA HIS A 96 -11.22 3.42 -12.11
C HIS A 96 -10.40 4.39 -11.24
N ARG A 97 -9.10 4.13 -11.06
CA ARG A 97 -8.19 4.92 -10.21
C ARG A 97 -8.67 5.13 -8.77
N VAL A 98 -9.31 4.10 -8.20
CA VAL A 98 -9.76 4.12 -6.81
C VAL A 98 -8.60 3.68 -5.92
N SER A 99 -8.22 4.51 -4.95
CA SER A 99 -7.28 4.09 -3.91
C SER A 99 -7.96 3.10 -2.95
N ALA A 100 -7.26 2.07 -2.53
CA ALA A 100 -7.82 0.98 -1.74
C ALA A 100 -6.91 0.54 -0.60
N VAL A 101 -7.53 0.11 0.49
CA VAL A 101 -6.91 -0.63 1.59
C VAL A 101 -7.48 -2.04 1.56
N LEU A 102 -6.64 -3.03 1.30
CA LEU A 102 -7.00 -4.44 1.44
C LEU A 102 -6.75 -4.84 2.89
N ASN A 103 -7.81 -4.88 3.70
CA ASN A 103 -7.74 -5.35 5.08
C ASN A 103 -7.70 -6.88 5.09
N LEU A 104 -6.64 -7.42 5.65
CA LEU A 104 -6.37 -8.85 5.78
C LEU A 104 -6.43 -9.34 7.24
N GLU A 105 -6.80 -8.45 8.17
CA GLU A 105 -7.06 -8.79 9.56
C GLU A 105 -8.09 -9.94 9.64
N GLY A 106 -7.91 -10.85 10.59
CA GLY A 106 -8.79 -12.00 10.79
C GLY A 106 -8.45 -13.25 9.96
N LEU A 107 -7.68 -13.10 8.88
CA LEU A 107 -7.19 -14.23 8.09
C LEU A 107 -5.91 -14.83 8.67
N ASP A 108 -5.75 -16.15 8.55
CA ASP A 108 -4.45 -16.79 8.79
C ASP A 108 -3.43 -16.41 7.70
N ALA A 109 -2.13 -16.59 7.99
CA ALA A 109 -1.04 -16.17 7.11
C ALA A 109 -1.15 -16.74 5.68
N GLU A 110 -1.60 -17.99 5.53
CA GLU A 110 -1.75 -18.63 4.22
C GLU A 110 -2.86 -17.96 3.39
N ASN A 111 -4.00 -17.67 4.04
CA ASN A 111 -5.08 -16.92 3.43
C ASN A 111 -4.69 -15.47 3.16
N GLN A 112 -3.96 -14.80 4.06
CA GLN A 112 -3.45 -13.44 3.82
C GLN A 112 -2.63 -13.39 2.52
N MET A 113 -1.70 -14.33 2.34
CA MET A 113 -0.91 -14.45 1.12
C MET A 113 -1.77 -14.67 -0.12
N ARG A 114 -2.73 -15.60 -0.08
CA ARG A 114 -3.63 -15.87 -1.22
C ARG A 114 -4.51 -14.67 -1.58
N ARG A 115 -5.12 -14.01 -0.58
CA ARG A 115 -6.00 -12.86 -0.77
C ARG A 115 -5.23 -11.65 -1.30
N ALA A 116 -4.04 -11.37 -0.74
CA ALA A 116 -3.15 -10.34 -1.25
C ALA A 116 -2.73 -10.63 -2.70
N ALA A 117 -2.32 -11.87 -3.00
CA ALA A 117 -1.91 -12.28 -4.34
C ALA A 117 -3.04 -12.10 -5.37
N ALA A 118 -4.27 -12.47 -5.05
CA ALA A 118 -5.41 -12.27 -5.94
C ALA A 118 -5.69 -10.77 -6.18
N PHE A 119 -5.73 -9.95 -5.13
CA PHE A 119 -5.94 -8.52 -5.31
C PHE A 119 -4.83 -7.86 -6.15
N LEU A 120 -3.57 -8.16 -5.85
CA LEU A 120 -2.41 -7.68 -6.60
C LEU A 120 -2.42 -8.20 -8.05
N GLY A 121 -2.81 -9.45 -8.27
CA GLY A 121 -3.01 -10.03 -9.60
C GLY A 121 -3.98 -9.18 -10.43
N GLY A 122 -5.12 -8.81 -9.84
CA GLY A 122 -6.10 -7.95 -10.48
C GLY A 122 -5.54 -6.59 -10.88
N LEU A 123 -4.70 -5.99 -10.02
CA LEU A 123 -4.01 -4.74 -10.34
C LEU A 123 -3.04 -4.89 -11.53
N PHE A 124 -2.43 -6.06 -11.74
CA PHE A 124 -1.42 -6.24 -12.80
C PHE A 124 -2.02 -6.73 -14.14
N GLU A 125 -3.20 -7.33 -14.14
CA GLU A 125 -3.82 -7.86 -15.37
C GLU A 125 -4.57 -6.82 -16.20
N VAL A 126 -4.85 -5.63 -15.63
CA VAL A 126 -5.54 -4.55 -16.34
C VAL A 126 -4.74 -4.10 -17.59
N PRO A 127 -5.39 -3.77 -18.72
CA PRO A 127 -4.72 -3.26 -19.91
C PRO A 127 -3.80 -2.06 -19.62
N ARG A 128 -2.70 -1.96 -20.38
CA ARG A 128 -1.65 -0.96 -20.20
C ARG A 128 -2.17 0.49 -20.24
N ASP A 129 -3.27 0.76 -20.93
CA ASP A 129 -3.92 2.08 -21.01
C ASP A 129 -4.44 2.59 -19.64
N HIS A 130 -4.55 1.70 -18.64
CA HIS A 130 -4.93 2.05 -17.27
C HIS A 130 -3.74 2.10 -16.31
N TRP A 131 -2.50 1.97 -16.79
CA TRP A 131 -1.30 1.98 -15.96
C TRP A 131 -0.82 3.40 -15.66
N TYR A 132 -1.65 4.13 -14.92
CA TYR A 132 -1.25 5.41 -14.31
C TYR A 132 -0.31 5.15 -13.11
N PRO A 133 0.48 6.16 -12.69
CA PRO A 133 1.30 6.04 -11.50
C PRO A 133 0.48 5.64 -10.28
N MET A 134 0.98 4.67 -9.52
CA MET A 134 0.35 4.10 -8.33
C MET A 134 1.43 3.75 -7.32
N LEU A 135 1.17 4.02 -6.03
CA LEU A 135 1.92 3.44 -4.92
C LEU A 135 1.24 2.14 -4.47
N VAL A 136 1.97 1.03 -4.55
CA VAL A 136 1.58 -0.23 -3.91
C VAL A 136 2.40 -0.36 -2.64
N VAL A 137 1.74 -0.32 -1.49
CA VAL A 137 2.37 -0.40 -0.17
C VAL A 137 1.98 -1.73 0.45
N VAL A 138 2.98 -2.50 0.87
CA VAL A 138 2.80 -3.79 1.55
C VAL A 138 3.33 -3.64 2.95
N ASP A 139 2.44 -3.64 3.94
CA ASP A 139 2.86 -3.67 5.33
C ASP A 139 3.23 -5.08 5.78
N GLU A 140 4.11 -5.17 6.78
CA GLU A 140 4.69 -6.42 7.27
C GLU A 140 5.14 -7.35 6.12
N ALA A 141 5.84 -6.76 5.14
CA ALA A 141 6.20 -7.40 3.87
C ALA A 141 6.93 -8.75 4.01
N GLN A 142 7.59 -9.01 5.15
CA GLN A 142 8.21 -10.29 5.44
C GLN A 142 7.21 -11.46 5.53
N LEU A 143 5.93 -11.19 5.76
CA LEU A 143 4.87 -12.22 5.70
C LEU A 143 4.66 -12.74 4.28
N PHE A 144 4.95 -11.91 3.28
CA PHE A 144 4.76 -12.21 1.87
C PHE A 144 6.08 -12.55 1.14
N ALA A 145 7.21 -12.20 1.75
CA ALA A 145 8.53 -12.54 1.23
C ALA A 145 8.91 -13.97 1.66
N PRO A 146 9.14 -14.90 0.73
CA PRO A 146 9.52 -16.27 1.09
C PRO A 146 10.89 -16.27 1.78
N ALA A 147 11.00 -16.91 2.95
CA ALA A 147 12.28 -17.24 3.56
C ALA A 147 13.00 -18.41 2.85
N ALA A 148 12.27 -19.15 2.01
CA ALA A 148 12.74 -20.35 1.31
C ALA A 148 12.44 -20.25 -0.19
N ALA A 149 13.11 -19.33 -0.88
CA ALA A 149 13.35 -19.44 -2.32
C ALA A 149 14.87 -19.54 -2.50
N GLY A 150 15.40 -20.72 -2.17
CA GLY A 150 16.79 -21.14 -2.36
C GLY A 150 16.81 -22.57 -2.87
#